data_AF-A0A5K1EVR6-F1
#
_entry.id   AF-A0A5K1EVR6-F1
#
_cell.length_a   1.000
_cell.length_b   1.000
_cell.length_c   1.000
_cell.angle_alpha   90.00
_cell.angle_beta   90.00
_cell.angle_gamma   90.00
#
_symmetry.space_group_name_H-M   'P 1'
#
loop_
_entity.id
_entity.type
_entity.pdbx_description
1 polymer ?
#
loop_
_entity_poly.entity_id
_entity_poly.type
_entity_poly.pdbx_seq_one_letter_code
_entity_poly.pdbx_strand_id
1 'polypeptide(L)'
;EDVNSNSDRPITIADVEPLVKDFASRWKAAIELMHKDVVTSFSNFLCGMDILRAALTQLLLYYTRLSDCVKRIPGGPALNKDLISISSIMYEIRKYLRTF
;
A
#
# COMPACT_ATOMS: atom_id res chain seq x y z
N GLU A 1 3.09 -28.33 26.64
CA GLU A 1 2.53 -26.98 26.76
C GLU A 1 2.08 -26.55 25.37
N ASP A 2 0.78 -26.65 25.13
CA ASP A 2 0.13 -26.35 23.85
C ASP A 2 -0.26 -24.87 23.80
N VAL A 3 0.32 -24.10 22.87
CA VAL A 3 -0.26 -22.84 22.39
C VAL A 3 0.01 -22.71 20.89
N ASN A 4 -0.53 -23.63 20.08
CA ASN A 4 -0.79 -23.36 18.68
C ASN A 4 -2.22 -22.83 18.56
N SER A 5 -2.44 -21.59 18.99
CA SER A 5 -3.70 -20.87 18.80
C SER A 5 -3.81 -20.47 17.33
N ASN A 6 -4.04 -21.45 16.46
CA ASN A 6 -4.46 -21.21 15.09
C ASN A 6 -5.82 -20.51 15.19
N SER A 7 -5.82 -19.18 15.07
CA SER A 7 -7.01 -18.35 15.23
C SER A 7 -7.90 -18.54 14.01
N ASP A 8 -8.69 -19.62 13.98
CA ASP A 8 -9.72 -19.94 12.97
C ASP A 8 -10.92 -18.95 13.01
N ARG A 9 -10.75 -17.80 13.65
CA ARG A 9 -11.80 -16.78 13.68
C ARG A 9 -11.89 -16.11 12.30
N PRO A 10 -13.09 -15.96 11.72
CA PRO A 10 -13.25 -15.27 10.45
C PRO A 10 -12.79 -13.81 10.58
N ILE A 11 -12.07 -13.31 9.57
CA ILE A 11 -11.67 -11.90 9.48
C ILE A 11 -12.93 -11.04 9.38
N THR A 12 -13.05 -10.04 10.25
CA THR A 12 -14.19 -9.14 10.30
C THR A 12 -13.86 -7.77 9.72
N ILE A 13 -14.90 -6.96 9.44
CA ILE A 13 -14.72 -5.56 9.03
C ILE A 13 -13.92 -4.78 10.08
N ALA A 14 -14.14 -5.04 11.37
CA ALA A 14 -13.45 -4.33 12.46
C ALA A 14 -11.93 -4.59 12.47
N ASP A 15 -11.48 -5.74 11.97
CA ASP A 15 -10.04 -6.04 11.84
C ASP A 15 -9.40 -5.27 10.65
N VAL A 16 -10.18 -4.94 9.61
CA VAL A 16 -9.68 -4.41 8.34
C VAL A 16 -9.92 -2.92 8.16
N GLU A 17 -10.99 -2.37 8.74
CA GLU A 17 -11.32 -0.95 8.69
C GLU A 17 -10.15 -0.04 9.12
N PRO A 18 -9.43 -0.31 10.22
CA PRO A 18 -8.30 0.53 10.61
C PRO A 18 -7.18 0.53 9.56
N LEU A 19 -6.94 -0.61 8.91
CA LEU A 19 -5.89 -0.74 7.88
C LEU A 19 -6.21 0.07 6.63
N VAL A 20 -7.47 0.02 6.19
CA VAL A 20 -7.93 0.77 5.01
C VAL A 20 -7.85 2.28 5.27
N LYS A 21 -8.36 2.72 6.42
CA LYS A 21 -8.33 4.14 6.82
C LYS A 21 -6.90 4.66 6.99
N ASP A 22 -6.05 3.87 7.62
CA ASP A 22 -4.64 4.19 7.80
C ASP A 22 -3.93 4.34 6.45
N PHE A 23 -4.10 3.38 5.53
CA PHE A 23 -3.56 3.49 4.17
C PHE A 23 -4.07 4.75 3.47
N ALA A 24 -5.37 5.00 3.50
CA ALA A 24 -6.00 6.17 2.87
C ALA A 24 -5.42 7.49 3.37
N SER A 25 -5.05 7.56 4.66
CA SER A 25 -4.48 8.76 5.27
C SER A 25 -2.99 8.98 4.97
N ARG A 26 -2.21 7.91 4.71
CA ARG A 26 -0.74 7.99 4.65
C ARG A 26 -0.12 7.69 3.29
N TRP A 27 -0.84 7.10 2.33
CA TRP A 27 -0.23 6.57 1.09
C TRP A 27 0.56 7.61 0.29
N LYS A 28 0.09 8.87 0.18
CA LYS A 28 0.80 9.94 -0.55
C LYS A 28 2.13 10.29 0.13
N ALA A 29 2.08 10.51 1.44
CA ALA A 29 3.26 10.83 2.23
C ALA A 29 4.28 9.68 2.21
N ALA A 30 3.81 8.43 2.21
CA ALA A 30 4.68 7.26 2.07
C ALA A 30 5.41 7.23 0.72
N ILE A 31 4.71 7.51 -0.39
CA ILE A 31 5.33 7.60 -1.73
C ILE A 31 6.38 8.71 -1.77
N GLU A 32 6.07 9.89 -1.23
CA GLU A 32 7.01 11.01 -1.16
C GLU A 32 8.25 10.66 -0.34
N LEU A 33 8.06 10.04 0.82
CA LEU A 33 9.14 9.61 1.70
C LEU A 33 10.03 8.58 1.01
N MET A 34 9.45 7.57 0.35
CA MET A 34 10.21 6.57 -0.42
C MET A 34 11.06 7.23 -1.50
N HIS A 35 10.51 8.21 -2.23
CA HIS A 35 11.27 8.96 -3.22
C HIS A 35 12.44 9.73 -2.57
N LYS A 36 12.17 10.49 -1.51
CA LYS A 36 13.18 11.26 -0.79
C LYS A 36 14.31 10.36 -0.29
N ASP A 37 13.98 9.26 0.38
CA ASP A 37 14.95 8.34 0.95
C ASP A 37 15.84 7.74 -0.12
N VAL A 38 15.28 7.38 -1.28
CA VAL A 38 16.07 6.84 -2.40
C VAL A 38 16.98 7.91 -3.00
N VAL A 39 16.47 9.12 -3.27
CA VAL A 39 17.28 10.23 -3.80
C VAL A 39 18.44 10.57 -2.86
N THR A 40 18.21 10.58 -1.55
CA THR A 40 19.25 10.95 -0.57
C THR A 40 20.24 9.82 -0.30
N SER A 41 19.84 8.55 -0.47
CA SER A 41 20.67 7.40 -0.12
C SER A 41 21.48 6.81 -1.28
N PHE A 42 21.05 7.04 -2.53
CA PHE A 42 21.67 6.46 -3.71
C PHE A 42 22.16 7.56 -4.67
N SER A 43 23.47 7.81 -4.68
CA SER A 43 24.12 8.76 -5.59
C SER A 43 24.21 8.27 -7.04
N ASN A 44 24.08 6.96 -7.27
CA ASN A 44 23.94 6.39 -8.61
C ASN A 44 22.48 6.48 -9.06
N PHE A 45 22.23 7.34 -10.05
CA PHE A 45 20.89 7.61 -10.60
C PHE A 45 20.17 6.35 -11.12
N LEU A 46 20.86 5.51 -11.89
CA LEU A 46 20.25 4.30 -12.48
C LEU A 46 19.85 3.32 -11.38
N CYS A 47 20.74 3.12 -10.40
CA CYS A 47 20.48 2.26 -9.25
C CYS A 47 19.31 2.79 -8.39
N GLY A 48 19.31 4.09 -8.07
CA GLY A 48 18.23 4.72 -7.32
C GLY A 48 16.88 4.60 -8.03
N MET A 49 16.82 4.87 -9.34
CA MET A 49 15.60 4.73 -10.14
C MET A 49 15.05 3.30 -10.12
N ASP A 50 15.90 2.29 -10.27
CA ASP A 50 15.47 0.89 -10.25
C ASP A 50 14.93 0.48 -8.88
N ILE A 51 15.57 0.94 -7.80
CA ILE A 51 15.11 0.71 -6.42
C ILE A 51 13.75 1.39 -6.19
N LEU A 52 13.61 2.66 -6.58
CA LEU A 52 12.36 3.39 -6.42
C LEU A 52 11.23 2.72 -7.21
N ARG A 53 11.49 2.34 -8.46
CA ARG A 53 10.51 1.63 -9.31
C ARG A 53 10.07 0.31 -8.69
N ALA A 54 11.01 -0.48 -8.18
CA ALA A 54 10.71 -1.74 -7.53
C ALA A 54 9.84 -1.53 -6.27
N ALA A 55 10.22 -0.58 -5.43
CA ALA A 55 9.51 -0.29 -4.18
C ALA A 55 8.08 0.24 -4.43
N LEU A 56 7.91 1.19 -5.35
CA LEU A 56 6.59 1.72 -5.72
C LEU A 56 5.71 0.68 -6.41
N THR A 57 6.30 -0.23 -7.19
CA THR A 57 5.58 -1.37 -7.77
C THR A 57 5.07 -2.31 -6.69
N GLN A 58 5.89 -2.62 -5.68
CA GLN A 58 5.46 -3.44 -4.54
C GLN A 58 4.33 -2.76 -3.76
N LEU A 59 4.41 -1.45 -3.49
CA LEU A 59 3.33 -0.69 -2.85
C LEU A 59 2.00 -0.86 -3.61
N LEU A 60 2.03 -0.71 -4.93
CA LEU A 60 0.83 -0.88 -5.77
C LEU A 60 0.28 -2.31 -5.73
N LEU A 61 1.15 -3.32 -5.79
CA LEU A 61 0.76 -4.73 -5.74
C LEU A 61 0.13 -5.09 -4.38
N TYR A 62 0.73 -4.65 -3.27
CA TYR A 62 0.18 -4.88 -1.94
C TYR A 62 -1.16 -4.18 -1.75
N TYR A 63 -1.30 -2.94 -2.23
CA TYR A 63 -2.57 -2.24 -2.17
C TYR A 63 -3.68 -2.91 -3.01
N THR A 64 -3.34 -3.38 -4.21
CA THR A 64 -4.29 -4.12 -5.06
C THR A 64 -4.79 -5.37 -4.34
N ARG A 65 -3.88 -6.14 -3.71
CA ARG A 65 -4.23 -7.30 -2.89
C ARG A 65 -5.10 -6.92 -1.70
N LEU A 66 -4.79 -5.83 -0.98
CA LEU A 66 -5.60 -5.33 0.12
C LEU A 66 -7.03 -5.03 -0.33
N SER A 67 -7.18 -4.26 -1.43
CA SER A 67 -8.49 -3.94 -2.01
C SER A 67 -9.28 -5.20 -2.39
N ASP A 68 -8.61 -6.22 -2.95
CA ASP A 68 -9.29 -7.46 -3.32
C ASP A 68 -9.67 -8.31 -2.10
N CYS A 69 -8.86 -8.31 -1.04
CA CYS A 69 -9.21 -8.92 0.24
C CYS A 69 -10.44 -8.26 0.86
N VAL A 70 -10.51 -6.93 0.87
CA VAL A 70 -11.66 -6.16 1.40
C VAL A 70 -12.96 -6.58 0.72
N LYS A 71 -12.96 -6.78 -0.61
CA LYS A 71 -14.15 -7.21 -1.37
C LYS A 71 -14.64 -8.61 -1.02
N ARG A 72 -13.78 -9.47 -0.46
CA ARG A 72 -14.10 -10.87 -0.12
C ARG A 72 -14.65 -11.03 1.30
N ILE A 73 -14.54 -10.00 2.15
CA ILE A 73 -15.00 -10.05 3.54
C ILE A 73 -16.52 -9.77 3.58
N PRO A 74 -17.30 -10.52 4.39
CA PRO A 74 -18.71 -10.22 4.62
C PRO A 74 -18.91 -8.77 5.09
N GLY A 75 -19.71 -8.00 4.33
CA GLY A 75 -19.95 -6.56 4.57
C GLY A 75 -18.79 -5.63 4.18
N GLY A 76 -17.74 -6.15 3.53
CA GLY A 76 -16.64 -5.39 2.96
C GLY A 76 -17.03 -4.19 2.06
N PRO A 77 -18.15 -4.22 1.29
CA PRO A 77 -18.59 -3.05 0.52
C PRO A 77 -18.78 -1.77 1.33
N ALA A 78 -18.99 -1.85 2.66
CA ALA A 78 -19.07 -0.69 3.53
C ALA A 78 -17.75 0.11 3.61
N LEU A 79 -16.62 -0.52 3.30
CA LEU A 79 -15.28 0.09 3.32
C LEU A 79 -14.88 0.71 1.96
N ASN A 80 -15.69 0.56 0.91
CA ASN A 80 -15.35 1.05 -0.44
C ASN A 80 -15.11 2.57 -0.48
N LYS A 81 -15.76 3.33 0.39
CA LYS A 81 -15.57 4.79 0.51
C LYS A 81 -14.17 5.20 0.99
N ASP A 82 -13.50 4.30 1.72
CA ASP A 82 -12.18 4.52 2.30
C ASP A 82 -11.07 3.93 1.39
N LEU A 83 -11.44 3.19 0.33
CA LEU A 83 -10.51 2.70 -0.68
C LEU A 83 -10.10 3.83 -1.63
N ILE A 84 -8.79 3.93 -1.87
CA ILE A 84 -8.19 4.79 -2.87
C ILE A 84 -8.27 4.12 -4.25
N SER A 85 -8.54 4.90 -5.30
CA SER A 85 -8.54 4.36 -6.66
C SER A 85 -7.11 3.96 -7.09
N ILE A 86 -6.99 2.82 -7.78
CA ILE A 86 -5.72 2.37 -8.36
C ILE A 86 -5.12 3.44 -9.28
N SER A 87 -5.97 4.15 -10.04
CA SER A 87 -5.55 5.25 -10.91
C SER A 87 -4.91 6.41 -10.14
N SER A 88 -5.41 6.76 -8.96
CA SER A 88 -4.83 7.81 -8.11
C SER A 88 -3.43 7.43 -7.63
N ILE A 89 -3.24 6.18 -7.21
CA ILE A 89 -1.93 5.68 -6.78
C ILE A 89 -0.96 5.65 -7.96
N MET A 90 -1.39 5.12 -9.11
CA MET A 90 -0.57 5.12 -10.33
C MET A 90 -0.18 6.53 -10.78
N TYR A 91 -1.08 7.50 -10.65
CA TYR A 91 -0.78 8.89 -10.98
C TYR A 91 0.35 9.44 -10.11
N GLU A 92 0.28 9.25 -8.79
CA GLU A 92 1.30 9.71 -7.86
C GLU A 92 2.64 8.99 -8.10
N ILE A 93 2.62 7.67 -8.33
CA ILE A 93 3.83 6.90 -8.70
C ILE A 93 4.50 7.48 -9.96
N ARG A 94 3.72 7.73 -11.02
CA ARG A 94 4.26 8.27 -12.28
C ARG A 94 4.84 9.67 -12.09
N LYS A 95 4.30 10.48 -11.19
CA LYS A 95 4.84 11.80 -10.86
C LYS A 95 6.26 11.65 -10.30
N TYR A 96 6.47 10.82 -9.27
CA TYR A 96 7.79 10.65 -8.66
C TYR A 96 8.81 9.90 -9.54
N LEU A 97 8.36 8.97 -10.38
CA LEU A 97 9.24 8.30 -11.34
C LEU A 97 9.69 9.20 -12.50
N ARG A 98 9.01 10.33 -12.75
CA ARG A 98 9.40 11.33 -13.77
C ARG A 98 10.30 12.42 -13.21
N THR A 99 10.19 12.71 -11.92
CA THR A 99 10.95 13.76 -11.24
C THR A 99 12.24 13.27 -10.60
N PHE A 100 12.46 11.96 -10.59
CA PHE A 100 13.71 11.37 -10.12
C PHE A 100 14.83 11.69 -11.09
#